data_AF-A0A3E0R7Z8-F1
#
_entry.id   AF-A0A3E0R7Z8-F1
#
_cell.length_a   1.000
_cell.length_b   1.000
_cell.length_c   1.000
_cell.angle_alpha   90.00
_cell.angle_beta   90.00
_cell.angle_gamma   90.00
#
_symmetry.space_group_name_H-M   'P 1'
#
loop_
_entity.id
_entity.type
_entity.pdbx_description
1 polymer ?
#
loop_
_entity_poly.entity_id
_entity_poly.type
_entity_poly.pdbx_seq_one_letter_code
_entity_poly.pdbx_strand_id
1 'polypeptide(L)'
;MSVKLNQFSLFTLLFGALLSSFNTFAQAVKIHEGPSFRSGICEPSISVDPTNPMNVYAASILDNFYQSTDGGITWTQEKISSPYGVWGDPCIITDGNGRVYYFHLSDPEGTNWSSDQILDRMVCQTKDGPQGTFTDGSFTAVNGKKHDKEWAAIHPTKGTIALSWTQFDAYGTSDENCKSTILFSESNDGGQSWSEPVVITEQQGDCIDDDGTSEGAVPAYGIKNARYVGWALNGGIYFNRSLDGQHWEEIRVADQKDGWTQSYPGFNRANGMPVTVVDHCESSAFYGRVYVCWGDKDPLNGGEIWISSSDDAGG
;
A
#
# COMPACT_ATOMS: atom_id res chain seq x y z
N MET A 1 -18.03 37.22 -63.55
CA MET A 1 -16.95 36.32 -63.09
C MET A 1 -17.20 36.08 -61.60
N SER A 2 -17.71 34.89 -61.25
CA SER A 2 -18.21 34.53 -59.91
C SER A 2 -17.08 33.91 -59.10
N VAL A 3 -16.75 34.49 -57.94
CA VAL A 3 -15.83 33.91 -56.97
C VAL A 3 -16.64 33.54 -55.73
N LYS A 4 -16.66 32.24 -55.43
CA LYS A 4 -17.38 31.62 -54.32
C LYS A 4 -16.74 32.02 -52.98
N LEU A 5 -17.47 32.74 -52.13
CA LEU A 5 -17.20 32.79 -50.68
C LEU A 5 -17.85 31.55 -50.05
N ASN A 6 -17.09 30.48 -49.78
CA ASN A 6 -17.61 29.34 -48.99
C ASN A 6 -16.53 28.59 -48.20
N GLN A 7 -15.37 29.20 -47.90
CA GLN A 7 -14.31 28.52 -47.13
C GLN A 7 -13.85 29.21 -45.84
N PHE A 8 -14.41 30.38 -45.49
CA PHE A 8 -13.95 31.12 -44.30
C PHE A 8 -14.74 30.85 -43.01
N SER A 9 -15.79 30.02 -43.04
CA SER A 9 -16.61 29.77 -41.86
C SER A 9 -16.32 28.43 -41.17
N LEU A 10 -15.53 27.54 -41.77
CA LEU A 10 -15.20 26.23 -41.16
C LEU A 10 -13.91 26.28 -40.31
N PHE A 11 -13.00 27.20 -40.58
CA PHE A 11 -11.73 27.32 -39.83
C PHE A 11 -11.89 28.05 -38.48
N THR A 12 -12.87 28.95 -38.35
CA THR A 12 -13.10 29.72 -37.11
C THR A 12 -13.81 28.90 -36.03
N LEU A 13 -14.56 27.86 -36.42
CA LEU A 13 -15.22 26.93 -35.49
C LEU A 13 -14.24 25.90 -34.90
N LEU A 14 -13.16 25.54 -35.62
CA LEU A 14 -12.13 24.63 -35.11
C LEU A 14 -11.14 25.30 -34.13
N PHE A 15 -10.91 26.62 -34.24
CA PHE A 15 -9.98 27.32 -33.36
C PHE A 15 -10.59 27.65 -31.97
N GLY A 16 -11.91 27.78 -31.88
CA GLY A 16 -12.61 28.00 -30.60
C GLY A 16 -12.67 26.76 -29.70
N ALA A 17 -12.64 25.56 -30.28
CA ALA A 17 -12.62 24.30 -29.53
C ALA A 17 -11.22 23.91 -29.01
N LEU A 18 -10.16 24.57 -29.47
CA LEU A 18 -8.77 24.35 -29.05
C LEU A 18 -8.34 25.23 -27.85
N LEU A 19 -9.22 26.14 -27.40
CA LEU A 19 -8.95 27.06 -26.28
C LEU A 19 -9.82 26.80 -25.05
N SER A 20 -10.61 25.73 -25.02
CA SER A 20 -11.18 25.22 -23.77
C SER A 20 -10.05 24.58 -22.97
N SER A 21 -9.31 25.40 -22.23
CA SER A 21 -8.55 24.95 -21.08
C SER A 21 -9.52 24.17 -20.19
N PHE A 22 -9.37 22.85 -20.13
CA PHE A 22 -10.01 22.04 -19.10
C PHE A 22 -9.42 22.49 -17.76
N ASN A 23 -10.05 23.49 -17.15
CA ASN A 23 -9.80 23.79 -15.75
C ASN A 23 -10.39 22.62 -14.96
N THR A 24 -9.58 21.60 -14.72
CA THR A 24 -9.86 20.61 -13.69
C THR A 24 -9.75 21.34 -12.36
N PHE A 25 -10.87 21.84 -11.86
CA PHE A 25 -10.93 22.29 -10.48
C PHE A 25 -10.80 21.04 -9.60
N ALA A 26 -9.59 20.78 -9.10
CA ALA A 26 -9.41 19.81 -8.04
C ALA A 26 -10.09 20.36 -6.79
N GLN A 27 -11.23 19.79 -6.42
CA GLN A 27 -11.92 20.13 -5.18
C GLN A 27 -11.48 19.15 -4.10
N ALA A 28 -11.03 19.67 -2.95
CA ALA A 28 -10.83 18.84 -1.78
C ALA A 28 -12.20 18.33 -1.28
N VAL A 29 -12.37 17.01 -1.27
CA VAL A 29 -13.58 16.34 -0.77
C VAL A 29 -13.28 15.74 0.59
N LYS A 30 -14.11 16.08 1.58
CA LYS A 30 -14.02 15.49 2.91
C LYS A 30 -14.77 14.15 2.90
N ILE A 31 -14.03 13.05 3.02
CA ILE A 31 -14.59 11.68 3.05
C ILE A 31 -15.19 11.37 4.41
N HIS A 32 -14.44 11.62 5.49
CA HIS A 32 -14.85 11.34 6.86
C HIS A 32 -14.15 12.31 7.82
N GLU A 33 -14.85 12.67 8.89
CA GLU A 33 -14.34 13.48 10.00
C GLU A 33 -14.68 12.78 11.32
N GLY A 34 -13.68 12.60 12.17
CA GLY A 34 -13.82 11.95 13.47
C GLY A 34 -13.06 12.69 14.58
N PRO A 35 -13.19 12.24 15.84
CA PRO A 35 -12.50 12.86 16.96
C PRO A 35 -10.98 12.71 16.82
N SER A 36 -10.20 13.67 17.32
CA SER A 36 -8.74 13.59 17.34
C SER A 36 -8.16 12.66 18.41
N PHE A 37 -9.00 12.11 19.30
CA PHE A 37 -8.59 11.31 20.46
C PHE A 37 -9.17 9.88 20.39
N ARG A 38 -8.43 8.92 20.99
CA ARG A 38 -8.55 7.45 20.81
C ARG A 38 -7.95 6.97 19.49
N SER A 39 -8.74 6.52 18.52
CA SER A 39 -8.21 6.07 17.22
C SER A 39 -8.19 7.17 16.16
N GLY A 40 -9.10 8.15 16.24
CA GLY A 40 -9.32 9.09 15.15
C GLY A 40 -9.54 8.41 13.80
N ILE A 41 -9.46 9.19 12.72
CA ILE A 41 -9.47 8.68 11.35
C ILE A 41 -8.05 8.85 10.81
N CYS A 42 -7.23 7.83 10.96
CA CYS A 42 -5.83 7.80 10.52
C CYS A 42 -5.53 6.56 9.67
N GLU A 43 -4.27 6.45 9.23
CA GLU A 43 -3.77 5.34 8.40
C GLU A 43 -4.64 5.09 7.16
N PRO A 44 -4.79 6.11 6.29
CA PRO A 44 -5.63 5.98 5.12
C PRO A 44 -4.98 5.09 4.06
N SER A 45 -5.81 4.30 3.38
CA SER A 45 -5.47 3.64 2.13
C SER A 45 -6.49 4.02 1.05
N ILE A 46 -6.06 4.08 -0.20
CA ILE A 46 -6.91 4.43 -1.34
C ILE A 46 -6.51 3.65 -2.58
N SER A 47 -7.50 3.19 -3.35
CA SER A 47 -7.32 2.52 -4.64
C SER A 47 -8.34 3.02 -5.65
N VAL A 48 -7.92 3.15 -6.90
CA VAL A 48 -8.78 3.48 -8.03
C VAL A 48 -8.96 2.22 -8.87
N ASP A 49 -10.20 1.91 -9.23
CA ASP A 49 -10.51 0.78 -10.11
C ASP A 49 -9.93 1.02 -11.52
N PRO A 50 -8.98 0.20 -11.98
CA PRO A 50 -8.38 0.37 -13.29
C PRO A 50 -9.35 0.08 -14.45
N THR A 51 -10.46 -0.61 -14.19
CA THR A 51 -11.49 -0.93 -15.20
C THR A 51 -12.52 0.19 -15.34
N ASN A 52 -12.70 1.00 -14.30
CA ASN A 52 -13.58 2.16 -14.31
C ASN A 52 -13.11 3.19 -13.26
N PRO A 53 -12.37 4.25 -13.66
CA PRO A 53 -11.85 5.26 -12.74
C PRO A 53 -12.91 6.08 -11.98
N MET A 54 -14.20 5.92 -12.32
CA MET A 54 -15.30 6.48 -11.54
C MET A 54 -15.50 5.73 -10.21
N ASN A 55 -15.06 4.47 -10.13
CA ASN A 55 -15.04 3.69 -8.91
C ASN A 55 -13.74 3.95 -8.14
N VAL A 56 -13.86 4.52 -6.94
CA VAL A 56 -12.72 4.77 -6.04
C VAL A 56 -13.06 4.19 -4.68
N TYR A 57 -12.08 3.54 -4.06
CA TYR A 57 -12.22 2.89 -2.77
C TYR A 57 -11.18 3.45 -1.81
N ALA A 58 -11.58 3.71 -0.57
CA ALA A 58 -10.67 4.15 0.48
C ALA A 58 -10.98 3.43 1.79
N ALA A 59 -10.03 3.45 2.71
CA ALA A 59 -10.20 2.96 4.06
C ALA A 59 -9.32 3.75 5.04
N SER A 60 -9.57 3.52 6.31
CA SER A 60 -8.81 4.05 7.43
C SER A 60 -8.91 3.08 8.61
N ILE A 61 -8.05 3.24 9.61
CA ILE A 61 -7.94 2.37 10.80
C ILE A 61 -9.28 1.81 11.33
N LEU A 62 -9.20 0.65 11.98
CA LEU A 62 -10.31 -0.22 12.37
C LEU A 62 -10.99 -0.80 11.11
N ASP A 63 -12.31 -0.67 11.04
CA ASP A 63 -13.20 -1.32 10.08
C ASP A 63 -13.81 -0.33 9.07
N ASN A 64 -13.21 0.85 8.88
CA ASN A 64 -13.79 1.86 8.01
C ASN A 64 -13.49 1.59 6.53
N PHE A 65 -14.54 1.46 5.72
CA PHE A 65 -14.45 1.46 4.26
C PHE A 65 -15.28 2.57 3.65
N TYR A 66 -14.76 3.16 2.59
CA TYR A 66 -15.40 4.22 1.83
C TYR A 66 -15.38 3.88 0.35
N GLN A 67 -16.46 4.21 -0.34
CA GLN A 67 -16.61 3.96 -1.77
C GLN A 67 -17.20 5.18 -2.46
N SER A 68 -16.68 5.49 -3.64
CA SER A 68 -17.22 6.45 -4.59
C SER A 68 -17.46 5.77 -5.93
N THR A 69 -18.53 6.16 -6.62
CA THR A 69 -18.86 5.73 -8.00
C THR A 69 -18.96 6.91 -8.97
N ASP A 70 -18.52 8.09 -8.54
CA ASP A 70 -18.54 9.34 -9.30
C ASP A 70 -17.16 10.01 -9.38
N GLY A 71 -16.08 9.22 -9.25
CA GLY A 71 -14.71 9.69 -9.39
C GLY A 71 -14.17 10.42 -8.16
N GLY A 72 -14.74 10.13 -6.98
CA GLY A 72 -14.32 10.72 -5.70
C GLY A 72 -15.06 12.00 -5.31
N ILE A 73 -16.16 12.36 -6.00
CA ILE A 73 -16.95 13.56 -5.70
C ILE A 73 -17.85 13.32 -4.48
N THR A 74 -18.51 12.18 -4.42
CA THR A 74 -19.32 11.74 -3.27
C THR A 74 -18.90 10.35 -2.80
N TRP A 75 -19.12 10.09 -1.51
CA TRP A 75 -18.66 8.88 -0.84
C TRP A 75 -19.75 8.26 0.02
N THR A 76 -19.85 6.93 -0.01
CA THR A 76 -20.59 6.11 0.93
C THR A 76 -19.63 5.46 1.91
N GLN A 77 -20.06 5.28 3.16
CA GLN A 77 -19.29 4.63 4.21
C GLN A 77 -19.95 3.31 4.61
N GLU A 78 -19.16 2.27 4.78
CA GLU A 78 -19.57 0.99 5.38
C GLU A 78 -18.56 0.55 6.45
N LYS A 79 -19.01 -0.34 7.33
CA LYS A 79 -18.16 -0.99 8.33
C LYS A 79 -17.86 -2.42 7.87
N ILE A 80 -16.58 -2.76 7.82
CA ILE A 80 -16.11 -4.08 7.45
C ILE A 80 -16.31 -5.05 8.63
N SER A 81 -16.66 -6.29 8.32
CA SER A 81 -16.79 -7.35 9.31
C SER A 81 -16.24 -8.65 8.74
N SER A 82 -15.50 -9.39 9.57
CA SER A 82 -14.92 -10.68 9.25
C SER A 82 -15.11 -11.63 10.43
N PRO A 83 -15.32 -12.94 10.20
CA PRO A 83 -15.23 -13.96 11.26
C PRO A 83 -13.85 -14.02 11.95
N TYR A 84 -12.82 -13.41 11.36
CA TYR A 84 -11.48 -13.27 11.96
C TYR A 84 -11.29 -11.93 12.69
N GLY A 85 -12.35 -11.13 12.81
CA GLY A 85 -12.33 -9.78 13.39
C GLY A 85 -11.53 -8.78 12.57
N VAL A 86 -11.68 -7.50 12.88
CA VAL A 86 -11.04 -6.39 12.15
C VAL A 86 -10.43 -5.44 13.16
N TRP A 87 -9.10 -5.29 13.14
CA TRP A 87 -8.40 -4.42 14.08
C TRP A 87 -7.87 -3.13 13.46
N GLY A 88 -7.47 -3.13 12.18
CA GLY A 88 -7.06 -1.90 11.51
C GLY A 88 -6.02 -2.08 10.43
N ASP A 89 -5.27 -1.00 10.23
CA ASP A 89 -4.18 -0.81 9.27
C ASP A 89 -4.52 -1.21 7.83
N PRO A 90 -5.66 -0.74 7.30
CA PRO A 90 -6.14 -1.30 6.06
C PRO A 90 -5.24 -0.97 4.88
N CYS A 91 -4.87 -1.99 4.11
CA CYS A 91 -4.32 -1.84 2.76
C CYS A 91 -5.41 -2.19 1.74
N ILE A 92 -5.73 -1.28 0.82
CA ILE A 92 -6.68 -1.51 -0.28
C ILE A 92 -5.97 -1.46 -1.62
N ILE A 93 -6.21 -2.49 -2.43
CA ILE A 93 -5.80 -2.55 -3.83
C ILE A 93 -6.97 -3.04 -4.70
N THR A 94 -6.95 -2.74 -6.00
CA THR A 94 -7.97 -3.16 -6.96
C THR A 94 -7.31 -3.80 -8.18
N ASP A 95 -7.77 -4.99 -8.60
CA ASP A 95 -7.20 -5.70 -9.75
C ASP A 95 -7.74 -5.21 -11.10
N GLY A 96 -7.18 -5.76 -12.19
CA GLY A 96 -7.60 -5.52 -13.56
C GLY A 96 -8.99 -6.04 -13.93
N ASN A 97 -9.72 -6.68 -13.01
CA ASN A 97 -11.11 -7.11 -13.18
C ASN A 97 -12.09 -6.25 -12.35
N GLY A 98 -11.60 -5.24 -11.63
CA GLY A 98 -12.41 -4.41 -10.74
C GLY A 98 -12.74 -5.09 -9.40
N ARG A 99 -12.02 -6.16 -9.02
CA ARG A 99 -12.11 -6.76 -7.68
C ARG A 99 -11.31 -5.93 -6.69
N VAL A 100 -11.96 -5.60 -5.58
CA VAL A 100 -11.36 -4.89 -4.45
C VAL A 100 -10.83 -5.90 -3.45
N TYR A 101 -9.63 -5.65 -2.95
CA TYR A 101 -9.02 -6.39 -1.84
C TYR A 101 -8.88 -5.44 -0.67
N TYR A 102 -9.37 -5.86 0.48
CA TYR A 102 -9.26 -5.16 1.75
C TYR A 102 -8.44 -6.04 2.68
N PHE A 103 -7.19 -5.65 2.89
CA PHE A 103 -6.31 -6.27 3.87
C PHE A 103 -6.48 -5.58 5.22
N HIS A 104 -6.39 -6.35 6.29
CA HIS A 104 -6.40 -5.80 7.65
C HIS A 104 -5.78 -6.77 8.66
N LEU A 105 -5.47 -6.20 9.81
CA LEU A 105 -5.12 -6.91 11.04
C LEU A 105 -6.33 -7.65 11.63
N SER A 106 -6.11 -8.85 12.20
CA SER A 106 -7.15 -9.67 12.82
C SER A 106 -7.46 -9.30 14.27
N ASP A 107 -8.70 -9.52 14.70
CA ASP A 107 -9.12 -9.58 16.12
C ASP A 107 -10.21 -10.66 16.32
N PRO A 108 -9.85 -11.95 16.21
CA PRO A 108 -10.85 -13.02 16.09
C PRO A 108 -11.82 -13.12 17.27
N GLU A 109 -11.40 -12.73 18.47
CA GLU A 109 -12.25 -12.77 19.67
C GLU A 109 -13.00 -11.46 19.93
N GLY A 110 -12.69 -10.38 19.22
CA GLY A 110 -13.33 -9.07 19.41
C GLY A 110 -13.04 -8.45 20.79
N THR A 111 -11.96 -8.89 21.45
CA THR A 111 -11.57 -8.41 22.79
C THR A 111 -10.23 -7.68 22.77
N ASN A 112 -9.73 -7.37 21.57
CA ASN A 112 -8.49 -6.64 21.32
C ASN A 112 -7.31 -7.29 22.08
N TRP A 113 -6.44 -6.47 22.67
CA TRP A 113 -5.29 -6.84 23.51
C TRP A 113 -5.61 -7.69 24.76
N SER A 114 -6.88 -7.98 25.05
CA SER A 114 -7.23 -8.96 26.10
C SER A 114 -7.12 -10.41 25.62
N SER A 115 -6.98 -10.61 24.31
CA SER A 115 -6.83 -11.91 23.67
C SER A 115 -5.44 -12.11 23.11
N ASP A 116 -4.89 -13.31 23.28
CA ASP A 116 -3.69 -13.74 22.59
C ASP A 116 -3.93 -14.01 21.09
N GLN A 117 -5.16 -13.89 20.58
CA GLN A 117 -5.47 -14.02 19.14
C GLN A 117 -5.45 -12.69 18.38
N ILE A 118 -5.30 -11.54 19.06
CA ILE A 118 -5.15 -10.24 18.39
C ILE A 118 -3.94 -10.27 17.44
N LEU A 119 -4.07 -9.75 16.22
CA LEU A 119 -2.99 -9.70 15.22
C LEU A 119 -2.37 -11.06 14.85
N ASP A 120 -3.07 -12.17 15.06
CA ASP A 120 -2.50 -13.52 14.87
C ASP A 120 -2.38 -13.97 13.40
N ARG A 121 -2.92 -13.18 12.46
CA ARG A 121 -2.89 -13.44 11.01
C ARG A 121 -3.16 -12.17 10.21
N MET A 122 -2.70 -12.14 8.96
CA MET A 122 -3.11 -11.14 7.98
C MET A 122 -4.36 -11.61 7.24
N VAL A 123 -5.42 -10.81 7.23
CA VAL A 123 -6.71 -11.16 6.62
C VAL A 123 -6.87 -10.41 5.30
N CYS A 124 -7.45 -11.07 4.30
CA CYS A 124 -7.82 -10.48 3.03
C CYS A 124 -9.32 -10.72 2.77
N GLN A 125 -10.11 -9.67 2.75
CA GLN A 125 -11.50 -9.71 2.27
C GLN A 125 -11.57 -9.18 0.85
N THR A 126 -12.44 -9.77 0.03
CA THR A 126 -12.60 -9.36 -1.37
C THR A 126 -14.03 -8.98 -1.70
N LYS A 127 -14.21 -8.08 -2.66
CA LYS A 127 -15.53 -7.64 -3.16
C LYS A 127 -15.43 -7.37 -4.67
N ASP A 128 -16.39 -7.87 -5.44
CA ASP A 128 -16.44 -7.69 -6.89
C ASP A 128 -17.19 -6.39 -7.27
N GLY A 129 -16.44 -5.33 -7.58
CA GLY A 129 -16.97 -4.03 -7.99
C GLY A 129 -17.82 -3.31 -6.94
N PRO A 130 -18.42 -2.15 -7.29
CA PRO A 130 -19.09 -1.27 -6.34
C PRO A 130 -20.41 -1.83 -5.78
N GLN A 131 -21.01 -2.81 -6.44
CA GLN A 131 -22.27 -3.45 -6.00
C GLN A 131 -22.05 -4.80 -5.31
N GLY A 132 -20.79 -5.28 -5.24
CA GLY A 132 -20.47 -6.52 -4.58
C GLY A 132 -20.59 -6.41 -3.05
N THR A 133 -20.46 -7.55 -2.39
CA THR A 133 -20.36 -7.66 -0.94
C THR A 133 -19.00 -8.25 -0.58
N PHE A 134 -18.44 -7.85 0.56
CA PHE A 134 -17.22 -8.45 1.05
C PHE A 134 -17.42 -9.93 1.41
N THR A 135 -16.47 -10.77 1.04
CA THR A 135 -16.34 -12.14 1.53
C THR A 135 -16.00 -12.16 3.02
N ASP A 136 -16.24 -13.29 3.70
CA ASP A 136 -15.79 -13.49 5.10
C ASP A 136 -14.27 -13.29 5.28
N GLY A 137 -13.51 -13.54 4.21
CA GLY A 137 -12.07 -13.33 4.13
C GLY A 137 -11.27 -14.62 4.03
N SER A 138 -10.05 -14.52 3.53
CA SER A 138 -9.00 -15.52 3.66
C SER A 138 -7.88 -14.97 4.54
N PHE A 139 -6.88 -15.78 4.87
CA PHE A 139 -5.70 -15.33 5.61
C PHE A 139 -4.46 -16.12 5.22
N THR A 140 -3.29 -15.61 5.58
CA THR A 140 -1.99 -16.25 5.28
C THR A 140 -1.72 -17.48 6.15
N ALA A 141 -1.37 -17.28 7.42
CA ALA A 141 -1.06 -18.34 8.37
C ALA A 141 -1.34 -17.91 9.82
N VAL A 142 -1.46 -18.90 10.71
CA VAL A 142 -1.54 -18.71 12.17
C VAL A 142 -0.43 -19.53 12.79
N ASN A 143 0.50 -18.85 13.46
CA ASN A 143 1.72 -19.49 13.98
C ASN A 143 2.05 -19.06 15.42
N GLY A 144 1.08 -18.48 16.13
CA GLY A 144 1.25 -18.02 17.52
C GLY A 144 2.06 -16.74 17.68
N LYS A 145 2.43 -16.08 16.58
CA LYS A 145 3.11 -14.79 16.55
C LYS A 145 2.16 -13.66 16.19
N LYS A 146 2.65 -12.42 16.28
CA LYS A 146 1.90 -11.21 15.92
C LYS A 146 2.37 -10.68 14.58
N HIS A 147 1.45 -10.09 13.84
CA HIS A 147 1.66 -9.61 12.47
C HIS A 147 1.11 -8.19 12.35
N ASP A 148 1.87 -7.27 11.78
CA ASP A 148 1.47 -5.86 11.65
C ASP A 148 2.03 -5.24 10.36
N LYS A 149 1.47 -4.10 9.96
CA LYS A 149 1.89 -3.24 8.84
C LYS A 149 1.98 -3.96 7.50
N GLU A 150 0.87 -4.56 7.05
CA GLU A 150 0.81 -5.18 5.74
C GLU A 150 0.70 -4.19 4.58
N TRP A 151 1.32 -4.57 3.48
CA TRP A 151 1.13 -3.95 2.17
C TRP A 151 1.02 -5.01 1.09
N ALA A 152 0.30 -4.67 0.03
CA ALA A 152 0.04 -5.58 -1.07
C ALA A 152 0.28 -4.93 -2.44
N ALA A 153 0.60 -5.78 -3.42
CA ALA A 153 0.75 -5.39 -4.81
C ALA A 153 0.21 -6.46 -5.75
N ILE A 154 -0.25 -6.06 -6.92
CA ILE A 154 -0.81 -6.98 -7.93
C ILE A 154 0.13 -7.03 -9.12
N HIS A 155 0.44 -8.25 -9.57
CA HIS A 155 1.19 -8.47 -10.78
C HIS A 155 0.35 -8.03 -11.99
N PRO A 156 0.78 -7.01 -12.76
CA PRO A 156 -0.10 -6.30 -13.70
C PRO A 156 -0.70 -7.16 -14.80
N THR A 157 0.00 -8.22 -15.22
CA THR A 157 -0.47 -9.13 -16.28
C THR A 157 -0.97 -10.48 -15.79
N LYS A 158 -0.68 -10.86 -14.53
CA LYS A 158 -1.01 -12.19 -14.00
C LYS A 158 -2.16 -12.17 -13.00
N GLY A 159 -2.38 -11.03 -12.34
CA GLY A 159 -3.31 -10.94 -11.22
C GLY A 159 -2.81 -11.63 -9.95
N THR A 160 -1.60 -12.19 -9.92
CA THR A 160 -0.97 -12.69 -8.68
C THR A 160 -0.82 -11.53 -7.70
N ILE A 161 -1.18 -11.76 -6.44
CA ILE A 161 -1.13 -10.76 -5.38
C ILE A 161 0.04 -11.10 -4.49
N ALA A 162 0.93 -10.13 -4.27
CA ALA A 162 1.96 -10.19 -3.24
C ALA A 162 1.43 -9.52 -1.98
N LEU A 163 1.73 -10.11 -0.82
CA LEU A 163 1.51 -9.54 0.50
C LEU A 163 2.81 -9.62 1.28
N SER A 164 3.22 -8.52 1.89
CA SER A 164 4.34 -8.46 2.83
C SER A 164 3.97 -7.68 4.07
N TRP A 165 4.55 -8.06 5.21
CA TRP A 165 4.21 -7.50 6.52
C TRP A 165 5.31 -7.80 7.54
N THR A 166 5.26 -7.14 8.69
CA THR A 166 6.13 -7.39 9.83
C THR A 166 5.57 -8.52 10.69
N GLN A 167 6.39 -9.50 11.04
CA GLN A 167 6.07 -10.49 12.08
C GLN A 167 6.92 -10.24 13.33
N PHE A 168 6.31 -10.37 14.51
CA PHE A 168 6.93 -10.21 15.81
C PHE A 168 6.86 -11.52 16.61
N ASP A 169 7.96 -11.92 17.24
CA ASP A 169 7.94 -13.04 18.20
C ASP A 169 6.98 -12.77 19.36
N ALA A 170 6.99 -11.53 19.86
CA ALA A 170 6.07 -11.02 20.88
C ALA A 170 5.94 -9.50 20.74
N TYR A 171 4.80 -9.02 20.25
CA TYR A 171 4.60 -7.60 19.95
C TYR A 171 4.67 -6.70 21.20
N GLY A 172 5.31 -5.54 21.06
CA GLY A 172 5.35 -4.48 22.07
C GLY A 172 6.24 -4.77 23.28
N THR A 173 7.07 -5.81 23.24
CA THR A 173 8.03 -6.12 24.32
C THR A 173 9.42 -5.54 24.06
N SER A 174 10.13 -5.27 25.15
CA SER A 174 11.54 -4.84 25.17
C SER A 174 12.50 -5.99 25.47
N ASP A 175 12.06 -7.25 25.39
CA ASP A 175 12.94 -8.42 25.49
C ASP A 175 13.95 -8.41 24.33
N GLU A 176 15.24 -8.34 24.67
CA GLU A 176 16.36 -8.30 23.71
C GLU A 176 16.43 -9.57 22.83
N ASN A 177 15.81 -10.67 23.26
CA ASN A 177 15.73 -11.90 22.48
C ASN A 177 14.55 -11.92 21.51
N CYS A 178 13.58 -11.01 21.67
CA CYS A 178 12.46 -10.89 20.75
C CYS A 178 12.95 -10.36 19.40
N LYS A 179 12.46 -10.97 18.31
CA LYS A 179 12.79 -10.55 16.96
C LYS A 179 11.56 -10.18 16.15
N SER A 180 11.74 -9.16 15.31
CA SER A 180 10.87 -8.88 14.16
C SER A 180 11.55 -9.23 12.85
N THR A 181 10.74 -9.68 11.88
CA THR A 181 11.18 -10.07 10.53
C THR A 181 10.12 -9.68 9.51
N ILE A 182 10.52 -9.33 8.29
CA ILE A 182 9.57 -9.19 7.18
C ILE A 182 9.23 -10.56 6.59
N LEU A 183 7.93 -10.80 6.43
CA LEU A 183 7.36 -11.95 5.75
C LEU A 183 6.84 -11.59 4.36
N PHE A 184 6.73 -12.60 3.50
CA PHE A 184 6.14 -12.51 2.17
C PHE A 184 5.25 -13.72 1.88
N SER A 185 4.12 -13.51 1.21
CA SER A 185 3.21 -14.55 0.73
C SER A 185 2.51 -14.09 -0.57
N GLU A 186 2.07 -15.05 -1.40
CA GLU A 186 1.36 -14.77 -2.64
C GLU A 186 0.02 -15.49 -2.74
N SER A 187 -0.94 -14.85 -3.42
CA SER A 187 -2.19 -15.47 -3.87
C SER A 187 -2.27 -15.48 -5.39
N ASN A 188 -2.61 -16.64 -5.96
CA ASN A 188 -2.79 -16.84 -7.41
C ASN A 188 -4.25 -17.12 -7.81
N ASP A 189 -5.18 -17.04 -6.87
CA ASP A 189 -6.60 -17.38 -7.05
C ASP A 189 -7.53 -16.23 -6.62
N GLY A 190 -7.01 -15.00 -6.70
CA GLY A 190 -7.76 -13.79 -6.39
C GLY A 190 -8.08 -13.65 -4.91
N GLY A 191 -7.12 -13.97 -4.04
CA GLY A 191 -7.20 -13.79 -2.59
C GLY A 191 -7.99 -14.89 -1.87
N GLN A 192 -8.19 -16.06 -2.47
CA GLN A 192 -8.91 -17.17 -1.82
C GLN A 192 -7.97 -18.05 -0.99
N SER A 193 -6.73 -18.23 -1.46
CA SER A 193 -5.67 -18.90 -0.72
C SER A 193 -4.31 -18.20 -0.91
N TRP A 194 -3.40 -18.51 0.01
CA TRP A 194 -2.09 -17.89 0.13
C TRP A 194 -1.00 -18.95 0.21
N SER A 195 0.17 -18.67 -0.35
CA SER A 195 1.35 -19.51 -0.16
C SER A 195 1.81 -19.47 1.30
N GLU A 196 2.51 -20.52 1.74
CA GLU A 196 3.17 -20.50 3.05
C GLU A 196 4.06 -19.25 3.17
N PRO A 197 3.94 -18.46 4.25
CA PRO A 197 4.77 -17.28 4.43
C PRO A 197 6.26 -17.63 4.51
N VAL A 198 7.08 -16.85 3.83
CA VAL A 198 8.55 -16.96 3.87
C VAL A 198 9.15 -15.73 4.53
N VAL A 199 10.17 -15.93 5.37
CA VAL A 199 11.01 -14.83 5.88
C VAL A 199 11.93 -14.40 4.76
N ILE A 200 11.88 -13.11 4.39
CA ILE A 200 12.72 -12.56 3.31
C ILE A 200 13.93 -11.79 3.83
N THR A 201 13.97 -11.52 5.13
CA THR A 201 15.01 -10.71 5.77
C THR A 201 16.17 -11.57 6.25
N GLU A 202 17.39 -11.06 6.03
CA GLU A 202 18.61 -11.56 6.65
C GLU A 202 18.85 -10.88 8.00
N GLN A 203 18.56 -9.58 8.10
CA GLN A 203 18.61 -8.83 9.36
C GLN A 203 17.32 -8.99 10.15
N GLN A 204 17.40 -8.84 11.46
CA GLN A 204 16.25 -8.94 12.37
C GLN A 204 16.16 -7.69 13.22
N GLY A 205 14.93 -7.24 13.46
CA GLY A 205 14.65 -6.13 14.37
C GLY A 205 14.28 -6.59 15.77
N ASP A 206 14.00 -5.64 16.67
CA ASP A 206 13.34 -5.86 17.95
C ASP A 206 11.82 -5.92 17.78
N CYS A 207 11.09 -5.97 18.90
CA CYS A 207 9.63 -6.05 18.89
C CYS A 207 8.93 -4.83 19.48
N ILE A 208 9.59 -3.67 19.52
CA ILE A 208 9.12 -2.50 20.27
C ILE A 208 8.06 -1.70 19.49
N ASP A 209 8.01 -1.82 18.15
CA ASP A 209 7.30 -0.89 17.23
C ASP A 209 7.94 0.51 17.24
N ASP A 210 9.25 0.54 16.95
CA ASP A 210 10.05 1.75 16.79
C ASP A 210 11.20 1.49 15.79
N ASP A 211 12.14 2.40 15.61
CA ASP A 211 13.26 2.31 14.65
C ASP A 211 14.03 0.98 14.65
N GLY A 212 14.09 0.30 15.80
CA GLY A 212 14.72 -1.01 15.96
C GLY A 212 13.93 -2.18 15.40
N THR A 213 12.67 -1.98 15.03
CA THR A 213 11.77 -2.98 14.43
C THR A 213 11.91 -2.98 12.90
N SER A 214 11.86 -4.19 12.30
CA SER A 214 11.85 -4.33 10.83
C SER A 214 10.45 -3.99 10.32
N GLU A 215 10.27 -2.90 9.58
CA GLU A 215 8.93 -2.42 9.23
C GLU A 215 8.87 -1.75 7.86
N GLY A 216 7.67 -1.45 7.37
CA GLY A 216 7.47 -0.68 6.13
C GLY A 216 7.64 -1.50 4.86
N ALA A 217 7.32 -2.79 4.93
CA ALA A 217 7.50 -3.76 3.86
C ALA A 217 6.50 -3.57 2.71
N VAL A 218 6.80 -2.68 1.77
CA VAL A 218 5.95 -2.40 0.61
C VAL A 218 6.40 -3.25 -0.60
N PRO A 219 5.58 -4.20 -1.07
CA PRO A 219 5.96 -5.07 -2.18
C PRO A 219 5.71 -4.40 -3.53
N ALA A 220 6.46 -4.81 -4.54
CA ALA A 220 6.21 -4.49 -5.94
C ALA A 220 6.59 -5.67 -6.83
N TYR A 221 5.88 -5.85 -7.94
CA TYR A 221 6.30 -6.75 -9.00
C TYR A 221 7.16 -6.02 -10.01
N GLY A 222 8.30 -6.60 -10.36
CA GLY A 222 9.14 -6.16 -11.48
C GLY A 222 8.69 -6.74 -12.82
N ILE A 223 9.49 -6.54 -13.86
CA ILE A 223 9.25 -7.16 -15.17
C ILE A 223 9.44 -8.70 -15.07
N LYS A 224 8.67 -9.44 -15.88
CA LYS A 224 8.55 -10.91 -15.86
C LYS A 224 7.92 -11.46 -14.59
N ASN A 225 8.74 -11.70 -13.56
CA ASN A 225 8.40 -12.37 -12.31
C ASN A 225 9.33 -11.91 -11.18
N ALA A 226 9.95 -10.74 -11.30
CA ALA A 226 10.72 -10.24 -10.16
C ALA A 226 9.76 -9.79 -9.05
N ARG A 227 10.11 -10.08 -7.80
CA ARG A 227 9.48 -9.53 -6.61
C ARG A 227 10.47 -8.60 -5.93
N TYR A 228 9.97 -7.47 -5.45
CA TYR A 228 10.73 -6.47 -4.74
C TYR A 228 9.98 -6.09 -3.46
N VAL A 229 10.69 -5.89 -2.36
CA VAL A 229 10.12 -5.39 -1.10
C VAL A 229 11.10 -4.41 -0.48
N GLY A 230 10.74 -3.13 -0.43
CA GLY A 230 11.48 -2.13 0.35
C GLY A 230 11.00 -2.13 1.79
N TRP A 231 11.89 -1.96 2.74
CA TRP A 231 11.59 -1.92 4.19
C TRP A 231 12.69 -1.17 4.96
N ALA A 232 12.48 -0.88 6.24
CA ALA A 232 13.40 -0.12 7.07
C ALA A 232 13.77 -0.84 8.37
N LEU A 233 14.98 -0.58 8.87
CA LEU A 233 15.49 -1.07 10.15
C LEU A 233 16.70 -0.27 10.62
N ASN A 234 16.70 0.18 11.87
CA ASN A 234 17.84 0.80 12.56
C ASN A 234 18.54 1.89 11.72
N GLY A 235 17.76 2.82 11.16
CA GLY A 235 18.28 3.90 10.31
C GLY A 235 18.87 3.41 8.98
N GLY A 236 18.42 2.25 8.49
CA GLY A 236 18.73 1.76 7.16
C GLY A 236 17.46 1.58 6.34
N ILE A 237 17.55 1.94 5.06
CA ILE A 237 16.59 1.51 4.03
C ILE A 237 17.14 0.27 3.36
N TYR A 238 16.35 -0.78 3.35
CA TYR A 238 16.67 -2.07 2.78
C TYR A 238 15.70 -2.40 1.66
N PHE A 239 16.15 -3.31 0.81
CA PHE A 239 15.44 -3.77 -0.36
C PHE A 239 15.71 -5.26 -0.55
N ASN A 240 14.66 -6.06 -0.54
CA ASN A 240 14.74 -7.46 -0.88
C ASN A 240 14.29 -7.68 -2.32
N ARG A 241 15.01 -8.51 -3.06
CA ARG A 241 14.59 -8.97 -4.39
C ARG A 241 14.57 -10.48 -4.52
N SER A 242 13.63 -10.98 -5.31
CA SER A 242 13.63 -12.35 -5.82
C SER A 242 13.33 -12.34 -7.31
N LEU A 243 14.27 -12.85 -8.11
CA LEU A 243 14.12 -12.89 -9.58
C LEU A 243 13.49 -14.19 -10.09
N ASP A 244 13.51 -15.24 -9.27
CA ASP A 244 12.98 -16.57 -9.56
C ASP A 244 11.77 -16.95 -8.70
N GLY A 245 11.39 -16.10 -7.74
CA GLY A 245 10.30 -16.33 -6.80
C GLY A 245 10.63 -17.34 -5.70
N GLN A 246 11.89 -17.75 -5.57
CA GLN A 246 12.32 -18.77 -4.60
C GLN A 246 13.44 -18.26 -3.70
N HIS A 247 14.43 -17.59 -4.28
CA HIS A 247 15.58 -17.08 -3.55
C HIS A 247 15.45 -15.58 -3.37
N TRP A 248 15.75 -15.11 -2.16
CA TRP A 248 15.74 -13.71 -1.79
C TRP A 248 17.16 -13.21 -1.57
N GLU A 249 17.43 -12.00 -2.04
CA GLU A 249 18.66 -11.25 -1.79
C GLU A 249 18.29 -9.97 -1.07
N GLU A 250 18.96 -9.67 0.04
CA GLU A 250 18.80 -8.44 0.81
C GLU A 250 19.89 -7.41 0.45
N ILE A 251 19.48 -6.17 0.20
CA ILE A 251 20.34 -5.08 -0.23
C ILE A 251 20.07 -3.86 0.64
N ARG A 252 21.12 -3.27 1.20
CA ARG A 252 21.01 -1.97 1.87
C ARG A 252 21.07 -0.85 0.84
N VAL A 253 20.00 -0.09 0.72
CA VAL A 253 19.84 0.99 -0.28
C VAL A 253 20.43 2.30 0.22
N ALA A 254 20.17 2.67 1.48
CA ALA A 254 20.58 3.95 2.02
C ALA A 254 20.69 3.94 3.55
N ASP A 255 21.41 4.92 4.09
CA ASP A 255 21.24 5.35 5.49
C ASP A 255 20.01 6.27 5.58
N GLN A 256 19.21 6.08 6.63
CA GLN A 256 18.10 6.94 7.04
C GLN A 256 18.46 7.53 8.41
N LYS A 257 18.75 8.82 8.45
CA LYS A 257 19.42 9.46 9.60
C LYS A 257 18.54 9.50 10.84
N ASP A 258 17.26 9.83 10.65
CA ASP A 258 16.31 10.01 11.74
C ASP A 258 15.48 8.74 12.02
N GLY A 259 15.82 7.62 11.36
CA GLY A 259 15.05 6.38 11.45
C GLY A 259 13.69 6.47 10.74
N TRP A 260 12.89 5.40 10.83
CA TRP A 260 11.58 5.35 10.18
C TRP A 260 10.46 5.84 11.10
N THR A 261 10.64 5.80 12.42
CA THR A 261 9.71 6.38 13.40
C THR A 261 10.15 7.80 13.75
N GLN A 262 9.55 8.77 13.05
CA GLN A 262 9.93 10.18 13.16
C GLN A 262 8.87 11.00 13.90
N SER A 263 9.26 12.20 14.35
CA SER A 263 8.34 13.21 14.87
C SER A 263 8.60 14.58 14.27
N TYR A 264 7.53 15.36 14.11
CA TYR A 264 7.55 16.71 13.55
C TYR A 264 6.69 17.64 14.41
N PRO A 265 6.99 18.96 14.45
CA PRO A 265 6.14 19.91 15.16
C PRO A 265 4.66 19.78 14.74
N GLY A 266 3.79 19.46 15.69
CA GLY A 266 2.35 19.27 15.46
C GLY A 266 1.91 17.82 15.18
N PHE A 267 2.83 16.87 15.03
CA PHE A 267 2.56 15.45 14.79
C PHE A 267 3.39 14.57 15.72
N ASN A 268 2.72 13.73 16.53
CA ASN A 268 3.40 12.87 17.50
C ASN A 268 4.23 11.75 16.86
N ARG A 269 3.78 11.22 15.71
CA ARG A 269 4.46 10.18 14.95
C ARG A 269 4.24 10.43 13.46
N ALA A 270 5.29 10.29 12.67
CA ALA A 270 5.29 10.29 11.22
C ALA A 270 6.22 9.19 10.74
N ASN A 271 5.76 8.37 9.82
CA ASN A 271 6.54 7.23 9.37
C ASN A 271 7.34 7.58 8.11
N GLY A 272 8.66 7.43 8.19
CA GLY A 272 9.60 7.50 7.08
C GLY A 272 9.81 6.17 6.36
N MET A 273 8.93 5.19 6.57
CA MET A 273 9.00 3.88 5.94
C MET A 273 9.04 3.97 4.40
N PRO A 274 9.75 3.06 3.72
CA PRO A 274 9.90 3.12 2.28
C PRO A 274 8.65 2.64 1.54
N VAL A 275 8.47 3.18 0.34
CA VAL A 275 7.47 2.72 -0.64
C VAL A 275 8.20 2.28 -1.90
N THR A 276 7.91 1.07 -2.36
CA THR A 276 8.54 0.48 -3.56
C THR A 276 7.54 0.45 -4.71
N VAL A 277 7.96 0.91 -5.89
CA VAL A 277 7.15 0.86 -7.11
C VAL A 277 8.01 0.52 -8.32
N VAL A 278 7.37 0.01 -9.38
CA VAL A 278 8.03 -0.29 -10.65
C VAL A 278 7.26 0.37 -11.78
N ASP A 279 7.98 0.95 -12.74
CA ASP A 279 7.36 1.46 -13.97
C ASP A 279 6.93 0.31 -14.88
N HIS A 280 5.61 0.12 -15.01
CA HIS A 280 5.00 -0.88 -15.90
C HIS A 280 4.45 -0.30 -17.20
N CYS A 281 4.72 0.97 -17.50
CA CYS A 281 4.30 1.59 -18.75
C CYS A 281 5.24 1.17 -19.89
N GLU A 282 4.80 0.26 -20.76
CA GLU A 282 5.62 -0.26 -21.88
C GLU A 282 6.18 0.83 -22.82
N SER A 283 5.50 1.99 -22.89
CA SER A 283 5.95 3.13 -23.70
C SER A 283 6.95 4.05 -23.00
N SER A 284 7.19 3.85 -21.70
CA SER A 284 8.10 4.66 -20.90
C SER A 284 9.56 4.32 -21.22
N ALA A 285 10.41 5.36 -21.24
CA ALA A 285 11.87 5.18 -21.32
C ALA A 285 12.45 4.51 -20.06
N PHE A 286 11.66 4.43 -18.98
CA PHE A 286 12.03 3.82 -17.70
C PHE A 286 11.28 2.51 -17.44
N TYR A 287 10.63 1.93 -18.46
CA TYR A 287 9.91 0.66 -18.31
C TYR A 287 10.78 -0.41 -17.62
N GLY A 288 10.30 -0.90 -16.48
CA GLY A 288 10.96 -1.88 -15.63
C GLY A 288 11.90 -1.32 -14.57
N ARG A 289 12.11 0.00 -14.52
CA ARG A 289 12.86 0.65 -13.43
C ARG A 289 12.11 0.48 -12.12
N VAL A 290 12.83 0.04 -11.09
CA VAL A 290 12.35 0.02 -9.71
C VAL A 290 12.72 1.32 -9.02
N TYR A 291 11.81 1.83 -8.20
CA TYR A 291 11.98 3.03 -7.38
C TYR A 291 11.66 2.68 -5.93
N VAL A 292 12.48 3.20 -5.02
CA VAL A 292 12.21 3.18 -3.58
C VAL A 292 12.25 4.62 -3.11
N CYS A 293 11.18 5.12 -2.49
CA CYS A 293 11.17 6.42 -1.83
C CYS A 293 10.89 6.28 -0.34
N TRP A 294 11.44 7.18 0.47
CA TRP A 294 11.29 7.16 1.93
C TRP A 294 11.35 8.58 2.49
N GLY A 295 10.80 8.76 3.69
CA GLY A 295 10.91 10.02 4.42
C GLY A 295 12.16 10.04 5.30
N ASP A 296 12.88 11.15 5.34
CA ASP A 296 13.98 11.37 6.29
C ASP A 296 14.12 12.87 6.58
N LYS A 297 14.90 13.24 7.59
CA LYS A 297 15.16 14.65 7.89
C LYS A 297 16.42 15.17 7.22
N ASP A 298 16.27 16.32 6.58
CA ASP A 298 17.36 17.20 6.22
C ASP A 298 17.57 18.26 7.32
N PRO A 299 18.81 18.45 7.82
CA PRO A 299 19.10 19.43 8.88
C PRO A 299 18.73 20.88 8.55
N LEU A 300 18.60 21.25 7.28
CA LEU A 300 18.27 22.62 6.85
C LEU A 300 16.78 22.78 6.54
N ASN A 301 16.15 21.76 5.96
CA ASN A 301 14.81 21.87 5.40
C ASN A 301 13.72 21.16 6.23
N GLY A 302 14.09 20.31 7.19
CA GLY A 302 13.14 19.51 7.97
C GLY A 302 12.83 18.18 7.29
N GLY A 303 11.56 17.77 7.25
CA GLY A 303 11.16 16.49 6.66
C GLY A 303 11.20 16.55 5.14
N GLU A 304 11.94 15.62 4.53
CA GLU A 304 12.15 15.53 3.09
C GLU A 304 11.86 14.10 2.59
N ILE A 305 11.60 13.99 1.28
CA ILE A 305 11.41 12.70 0.61
C ILE A 305 12.64 12.40 -0.24
N TRP A 306 13.22 11.24 0.00
CA TRP A 306 14.35 10.72 -0.75
C TRP A 306 13.87 9.66 -1.71
N ILE A 307 14.61 9.47 -2.81
CA ILE A 307 14.32 8.46 -3.82
C ILE A 307 15.61 7.83 -4.32
N SER A 308 15.58 6.51 -4.47
CA SER A 308 16.58 5.73 -5.20
C SER A 308 15.89 4.95 -6.32
N SER A 309 16.64 4.61 -7.36
CA SER A 309 16.11 3.82 -8.47
C SER A 309 17.18 2.93 -9.10
N SER A 310 16.76 1.80 -9.66
CA SER A 310 17.64 0.87 -10.36
C SER A 310 17.02 0.41 -11.69
N ASP A 311 17.85 0.35 -12.73
CA ASP A 311 17.53 -0.17 -14.06
C ASP A 311 17.90 -1.65 -14.25
N ASP A 312 18.55 -2.26 -13.27
CA ASP A 312 19.12 -3.61 -13.32
C ASP A 312 18.48 -4.55 -12.28
N ALA A 313 17.15 -4.40 -12.13
CA ALA A 313 16.33 -5.23 -11.24
C ALA A 313 16.75 -5.13 -9.76
N GLY A 314 17.09 -3.91 -9.31
CA GLY A 314 17.50 -3.61 -7.95
C GLY A 314 18.93 -4.03 -7.62
N GLY A 315 19.84 -4.04 -8.61
CA GLY A 315 21.26 -4.34 -8.43
C GLY A 315 22.08 -3.14 -7.96
#